data_AF-X1LJC2-F1
#
_entry.id   AF-X1LJC2-F1
#
_cell.length_a   1.000
_cell.length_b   1.000
_cell.length_c   1.000
_cell.angle_alpha   90.00
_cell.angle_beta   90.00
_cell.angle_gamma   90.00
#
_symmetry.space_group_name_H-M   'P 1'
#
loop_
_entity.id
_entity.type
_entity.pdbx_description
1 polymer ?
#
loop_
_entity_poly.entity_id
_entity_poly.type
_entity_poly.pdbx_seq_one_letter_code
_entity_poly.pdbx_strand_id
1 'polypeptide(L)' 'MPEAEILARGFVEKIGEETSKLSHFFHGKAHTVSTKAEDVGKAMELILETLADKKVGVLQRISEIGAVGHRVVHGGEEF' A
#
# COMPACT_ATOMS: atom_id res chain seq x y z
N MET A 1 10.60 -21.58 -4.87
CA MET A 1 9.59 -20.52 -5.10
C MET A 1 9.97 -19.87 -6.42
N PRO A 2 9.03 -19.67 -7.36
CA PRO A 2 9.34 -18.90 -8.56
C PRO A 2 9.81 -17.50 -8.16
N GLU A 3 10.82 -17.00 -8.85
CA GLU A 3 11.38 -15.66 -8.60
C GLU A 3 10.37 -14.62 -9.09
N ALA A 4 9.91 -13.75 -8.18
CA ALA A 4 8.95 -12.70 -8.46
C ALA A 4 9.61 -11.35 -8.26
N GLU A 5 9.42 -10.44 -9.22
CA GLU A 5 9.92 -9.08 -9.12
C GLU A 5 9.04 -8.24 -8.19
N ILE A 6 9.68 -7.49 -7.28
CA ILE A 6 8.99 -6.56 -6.39
C ILE A 6 8.95 -5.19 -7.06
N LEU A 7 7.79 -4.84 -7.62
CA LEU A 7 7.58 -3.53 -8.26
C LEU A 7 7.61 -2.39 -7.21
N ALA A 8 6.92 -2.59 -6.10
CA ALA A 8 6.87 -1.64 -4.99
C ALA A 8 6.63 -2.31 -3.64
N ARG A 9 6.98 -1.61 -2.57
CA ARG A 9 6.64 -1.94 -1.18
C ARG A 9 6.41 -0.66 -0.38
N GLY A 10 5.61 -0.71 0.67
CA GLY A 10 5.32 0.46 1.47
C GLY A 10 4.38 0.18 2.64
N PHE A 11 4.08 1.23 3.39
CA PHE A 11 3.17 1.18 4.53
C PHE A 11 2.65 2.57 4.88
N VAL A 12 1.49 2.60 5.56
CA VAL A 12 0.93 3.79 6.19
C VAL A 12 1.00 3.60 7.70
N GLU A 13 1.56 4.58 8.40
CA GLU A 13 1.70 4.59 9.86
C GLU A 13 0.78 5.65 10.47
N LYS A 14 0.44 5.47 11.75
CA LYS A 14 -0.34 6.43 12.54
C LYS A 14 -1.72 6.72 11.94
N ILE A 15 -2.42 5.66 11.53
CA ILE A 15 -3.81 5.74 11.04
C ILE A 15 -4.71 6.10 12.22
N GLY A 16 -5.57 7.10 12.04
CA GLY A 16 -6.49 7.63 13.06
C GLY A 16 -5.88 8.68 13.98
N GLU A 17 -4.58 8.98 13.86
CA GLU A 17 -3.94 10.09 14.58
C GLU A 17 -4.09 11.42 13.82
N GLU A 18 -3.72 12.53 14.48
CA GLU A 18 -3.73 13.88 13.89
C GLU A 18 -2.89 13.98 12.60
N THR A 19 -1.78 13.24 12.54
CA THR A 19 -0.91 13.15 11.37
C THR A 19 -0.49 11.71 11.12
N SER A 20 -0.80 11.22 9.93
CA SER A 20 -0.37 9.92 9.41
C SER A 20 0.86 10.09 8.51
N LYS A 21 1.51 8.98 8.19
CA LYS A 21 2.69 8.99 7.31
C LYS A 21 2.62 7.85 6.32
N LEU A 22 2.78 8.17 5.03
CA LEU A 22 2.93 7.18 3.97
C LEU A 22 4.41 7.05 3.61
N SER A 23 4.91 5.80 3.57
CA SER A 23 6.24 5.47 3.05
C SER A 23 6.10 4.51 1.88
N HIS A 24 6.62 4.89 0.72
CA HIS A 24 6.53 4.14 -0.53
C HIS A 24 7.92 3.95 -1.15
N PHE A 25 8.28 2.70 -1.45
CA PHE A 25 9.57 2.33 -2.05
C PHE A 25 9.33 1.62 -3.37
N PHE A 26 9.94 2.12 -4.44
CA PHE A 26 9.72 1.67 -5.81
C PHE A 26 10.97 1.93 -6.64
N HIS A 27 11.35 1.01 -7.54
CA HIS A 27 12.51 1.17 -8.45
C HIS A 27 13.79 1.72 -7.77
N GLY A 28 14.09 1.28 -6.54
CA GLY A 28 15.25 1.75 -5.76
C GLY A 28 15.14 3.17 -5.17
N LYS A 29 14.00 3.84 -5.33
CA LYS A 29 13.69 5.16 -4.76
C LYS A 29 12.79 5.02 -3.52
N ALA A 30 12.80 6.06 -2.69
CA ALA A 30 11.91 6.21 -1.55
C ALA A 30 11.11 7.51 -1.67
N HIS A 31 9.81 7.44 -1.44
CA HIS A 31 8.90 8.57 -1.34
C HIS A 31 8.16 8.49 -0.01
N THR A 32 8.34 9.52 0.81
CA THR A 32 7.77 9.59 2.15
C THR A 32 7.07 10.92 2.32
N VAL A 33 5.80 10.89 2.75
CA VAL A 33 4.97 12.08 2.87
C VAL A 33 4.09 12.01 4.12
N SER A 34 3.98 13.14 4.82
CA SER A 34 2.99 13.32 5.88
C SER A 34 1.61 13.50 5.25
N THR A 35 0.63 12.76 5.75
CA THR A 35 -0.73 12.74 5.24
C THR A 35 -1.72 12.65 6.40
N LYS A 36 -3.01 12.50 6.10
CA LYS A 36 -4.04 12.21 7.08
C LYS A 36 -4.84 11.00 6.60
N ALA A 37 -4.77 9.91 7.37
CA ALA A 37 -5.60 8.73 7.18
C ALA A 37 -6.46 8.54 8.43
N GLU A 38 -7.73 8.90 8.34
CA GLU A 38 -8.66 8.86 9.48
C GLU A 38 -9.00 7.42 9.90
N ASP A 39 -8.99 6.50 8.94
CA ASP A 39 -9.22 5.08 9.14
C ASP A 39 -8.45 4.23 8.12
N VAL A 40 -8.60 2.90 8.23
CA VAL A 40 -7.95 1.94 7.34
C VAL A 40 -8.44 2.07 5.89
N GLY A 41 -9.71 2.44 5.69
CA GLY A 41 -10.27 2.67 4.36
C GLY A 41 -9.55 3.81 3.64
N LYS A 42 -9.36 4.93 4.33
CA LYS A 42 -8.62 6.07 3.79
C LYS A 42 -7.14 5.78 3.60
N ALA A 43 -6.53 5.01 4.51
CA ALA A 43 -5.16 4.54 4.33
C ALA A 43 -5.01 3.66 3.07
N MET A 44 -5.98 2.78 2.81
CA MET A 44 -5.99 1.93 1.61
C MET A 44 -6.17 2.76 0.34
N GLU A 45 -7.06 3.74 0.35
CA GLU A 45 -7.24 4.67 -0.78
C GLU A 45 -5.92 5.40 -1.12
N LEU A 46 -5.23 5.94 -0.11
CA LEU A 46 -3.92 6.59 -0.29
C LEU A 46 -2.87 5.66 -0.90
N ILE A 47 -2.85 4.39 -0.50
CA ILE A 47 -1.93 3.39 -1.06
C ILE A 47 -2.28 3.14 -2.54
N LEU A 48 -3.55 2.93 -2.89
CA LEU A 48 -3.96 2.68 -4.26
C LEU A 48 -3.67 3.90 -5.17
N GLU A 49 -3.99 5.10 -4.71
CA GLU A 49 -3.65 6.35 -5.41
C GLU A 49 -2.15 6.48 -5.63
N THR A 50 -1.33 6.19 -4.62
CA THR A 50 0.13 6.24 -4.73
C THR A 50 0.65 5.23 -5.73
N LEU A 51 0.12 4.00 -5.73
CA LEU A 51 0.52 2.96 -6.68
C LEU A 51 0.20 3.33 -8.14
N ALA A 52 -0.85 4.12 -8.38
CA ALA A 52 -1.24 4.62 -9.70
C ALA A 52 -0.76 6.06 -9.99
N ASP A 53 0.02 6.67 -9.10
CA ASP A 53 0.50 8.04 -9.30
C ASP A 53 1.49 8.12 -10.48
N LYS A 54 1.40 9.20 -11.26
CA LYS A 54 2.21 9.36 -12.48
C LYS A 54 3.70 9.58 -12.22
N LYS A 55 4.08 10.02 -11.01
CA LYS A 55 5.47 10.36 -10.64
C LYS A 55 6.10 9.31 -9.74
N VAL A 56 5.33 8.81 -8.77
CA VAL A 56 5.83 7.89 -7.75
C VAL A 56 5.18 6.50 -7.81
N GLY A 57 4.18 6.30 -8.66
CA GLY A 57 3.52 5.01 -8.82
C GLY A 57 4.27 4.02 -9.71
N VAL A 58 3.77 2.78 -9.69
CA VAL A 58 4.30 1.65 -10.46
C VAL A 58 3.25 1.01 -11.36
N LEU A 59 2.00 1.48 -11.30
CA LEU A 59 0.88 1.06 -12.13
C LEU A 59 0.41 2.24 -12.99
N GLN A 60 -0.07 1.97 -14.20
CA GLN A 60 -0.76 2.99 -14.99
C GLN A 60 -2.24 3.09 -14.59
N ARG A 61 -2.84 1.96 -14.20
CA ARG A 61 -4.24 1.84 -13.77
C ARG A 61 -4.39 0.76 -12.69
N ILE A 62 -5.33 0.97 -11.78
CA ILE A 62 -5.63 0.01 -10.69
C ILE A 62 -6.06 -1.36 -11.22
N SER A 63 -6.66 -1.43 -12.42
CA SER A 63 -7.08 -2.67 -13.07
C SER A 63 -5.94 -3.64 -13.41
N GLU A 64 -4.68 -3.21 -13.30
CA GLU A 64 -3.50 -4.07 -13.46
C GLU A 64 -3.30 -5.01 -12.26
N ILE A 65 -3.93 -4.72 -11.12
CA ILE A 65 -3.92 -5.58 -9.93
C ILE A 65 -4.86 -6.78 -10.19
N GLY A 66 -4.27 -7.94 -10.48
CA GLY A 66 -5.04 -9.16 -10.74
C GLY A 66 -5.61 -9.84 -9.49
N ALA A 67 -4.98 -9.66 -8.33
CA ALA A 67 -5.42 -10.23 -7.06
C ALA A 67 -4.85 -9.45 -5.87
N VAL A 68 -5.49 -9.59 -4.70
CA VAL A 68 -5.02 -9.00 -3.44
C VAL A 68 -4.99 -10.09 -2.35
N GLY A 69 -3.81 -10.34 -1.80
CA GLY A 69 -3.65 -11.23 -0.65
C GLY A 69 -3.74 -10.46 0.66
N HIS A 70 -4.54 -10.95 1.60
CA HIS A 70 -4.66 -10.37 2.95
C HIS A 70 -4.03 -11.29 3.97
N ARG A 71 -3.30 -10.72 4.93
CA ARG A 71 -2.80 -11.45 6.09
C ARG A 71 -3.92 -11.53 7.13
N VAL A 72 -4.39 -12.75 7.39
CA VAL A 72 -5.34 -13.04 8.47
C VAL A 72 -4.56 -13.69 9.61
N VAL A 73 -4.77 -13.24 10.85
CA VAL A 73 -3.99 -13.71 12.01
C VAL A 73 -4.52 -15.02 12.56
N HIS A 74 -5.84 -15.19 12.65
CA HIS A 74 -6.49 -16.40 13.16
C HIS A 74 -7.75 -16.71 12.36
N GLY A 75 -7.88 -17.95 11.90
CA GLY A 75 -9.02 -18.45 11.13
C GLY A 75 -10.09 -19.16 11.98
N GLY A 76 -9.91 -19.21 13.29
CA GLY A 76 -10.78 -19.98 14.18
C GLY A 76 -10.59 -21.49 13.98
N GLU A 77 -11.69 -22.24 14.01
CA GLU A 77 -11.68 -23.70 13.84
C GLU A 77 -11.91 -24.14 12.39
N GLU A 78 -12.36 -23.22 11.53
CA GLU A 78 -12.79 -23.52 10.16
C GLU A 78 -11.73 -23.21 9.09
N PHE A 79 -10.78 -22.33 9.40
CA PHE A 79 -9.75 -21.84 8.49
C PHE A 79 -8.33 -21.91 9.09
#